data_AF-T0FD18-F1
#
_entry.id   AF-T0FD18-F1
#
_cell.length_a   1.000
_cell.length_b   1.000
_cell.length_c   1.000
_cell.angle_alpha   90.00
_cell.angle_beta   90.00
_cell.angle_gamma   90.00
#
_symmetry.space_group_name_H-M   'P 1'
#
loop_
_entity.id
_entity.type
_entity.pdbx_description
1 polymer ?
#
loop_
_entity_poly.entity_id
_entity_poly.type
_entity_poly.pdbx_seq_one_letter_code
_entity_poly.pdbx_strand_id
1 'polypeptide(L)'
;MGGFLAALPIITILTLIWLKIDKASSEKISNHAYYTFWYVLPTLPMFLIFPKLNQKFDFWPALTICITGTILLFFLFGYLSGKFGIKLL
;
A
#
# COMPACT_ATOMS: atom_id res chain seq x y z
N MET A 1 -2.77 3.30 -21.53
CA MET A 1 -4.09 3.50 -20.89
C MET A 1 -4.32 2.58 -19.69
N GLY A 2 -4.00 1.28 -19.75
CA GLY A 2 -4.19 0.36 -18.61
C GLY A 2 -3.49 0.75 -17.30
N GLY A 3 -2.30 1.36 -17.36
CA GLY A 3 -1.58 1.80 -16.16
C GLY A 3 -2.29 2.90 -15.35
N PHE A 4 -3.09 3.75 -16.00
CA PHE A 4 -3.90 4.76 -15.30
C PHE A 4 -5.00 4.10 -14.47
N LEU A 5 -5.70 3.12 -15.06
CA LEU A 5 -6.73 2.35 -14.35
C LEU A 5 -6.13 1.52 -13.22
N ALA A 6 -4.93 0.96 -13.40
CA ALA A 6 -4.22 0.22 -12.36
C ALA A 6 -3.74 1.10 -11.19
N ALA A 7 -3.49 2.39 -11.43
CA ALA A 7 -3.07 3.33 -10.39
C ALA A 7 -4.25 3.88 -9.56
N LEU A 8 -5.49 3.72 -10.02
CA LEU A 8 -6.66 4.17 -9.28
C LEU A 8 -6.93 3.26 -8.07
N PRO A 9 -7.22 3.81 -6.88
CA PRO A 9 -7.55 3.04 -5.70
C PRO A 9 -9.02 2.57 -5.74
N ILE A 10 -9.37 1.77 -6.75
CA ILE A 10 -10.77 1.33 -7.00
C ILE A 10 -11.34 0.63 -5.77
N ILE A 11 -10.56 -0.27 -5.15
CA ILE A 11 -10.97 -0.97 -3.94
C ILE A 11 -11.27 0.02 -2.81
N THR A 12 -10.41 1.01 -2.58
CA THR A 12 -10.63 2.05 -1.56
C THR A 12 -11.89 2.86 -1.85
N ILE A 13 -12.13 3.25 -3.10
CA ILE A 13 -13.34 3.98 -3.49
C ILE A 13 -14.59 3.15 -3.18
N LEU A 14 -14.59 1.87 -3.55
CA LEU A 14 -15.69 0.95 -3.25
C LEU A 14 -15.91 0.81 -1.74
N THR A 15 -14.83 0.69 -0.96
CA THR A 15 -14.91 0.61 0.51
C THR A 15 -15.48 1.89 1.11
N LEU A 16 -15.10 3.08 0.63
CA LEU A 16 -15.63 4.36 1.12
C LEU A 16 -17.12 4.50 0.80
N ILE A 17 -17.55 4.10 -0.39
CA ILE A 17 -18.98 4.06 -0.78
C ILE A 17 -19.75 3.12 0.15
N TRP A 18 -19.22 1.92 0.38
CA TRP A 18 -19.85 0.96 1.28
C TRP A 18 -19.97 1.49 2.71
N LEU A 19 -18.89 2.04 3.28
CA LEU A 19 -18.92 2.65 4.61
C LEU A 19 -19.94 3.79 4.71
N LYS A 20 -20.12 4.57 3.64
CA LYS A 20 -21.13 5.63 3.59
C LYS A 20 -22.55 5.06 3.58
N ILE A 21 -22.79 3.99 2.82
CA ILE A 21 -24.09 3.28 2.77
C ILE A 21 -24.41 2.66 4.15
N ASP A 22 -23.41 2.10 4.82
CA ASP A 22 -23.50 1.51 6.16
C ASP A 22 -23.61 2.56 7.28
N LYS A 23 -23.72 3.85 6.93
CA LYS A 23 -23.81 4.98 7.89
C LYS A 23 -22.66 4.99 8.92
N ALA A 24 -21.46 4.56 8.51
CA ALA A 24 -20.27 4.67 9.33
C ALA A 24 -20.01 6.13 9.74
N SER A 25 -19.38 6.34 10.90
CA SER A 25 -19.00 7.68 11.34
C SER A 25 -18.03 8.34 10.35
N SER A 26 -18.10 9.67 10.24
CA SER A 26 -17.18 10.44 9.40
C SER A 26 -15.71 10.17 9.76
N GLU A 27 -15.43 9.94 11.04
CA GLU A 27 -14.11 9.57 11.55
C GLU A 27 -13.66 8.21 10.99
N LYS A 28 -14.51 7.19 11.00
CA LYS A 28 -14.18 5.86 10.45
C LYS A 28 -13.88 5.92 8.95
N ILE A 29 -14.66 6.71 8.21
CA ILE A 29 -14.46 6.93 6.77
C ILE A 29 -13.12 7.65 6.51
N SER A 30 -12.84 8.72 7.26
CA SER A 30 -11.60 9.50 7.13
C SER A 30 -10.36 8.67 7.48
N ASN A 31 -10.43 7.93 8.59
CA ASN A 31 -9.36 7.06 9.04
C ASN A 31 -9.05 5.96 8.01
N HIS A 32 -10.05 5.39 7.34
CA HIS A 32 -9.81 4.39 6.31
C HIS A 32 -8.94 4.94 5.16
N ALA A 33 -9.24 6.15 4.68
CA ALA A 33 -8.44 6.79 3.64
C ALA A 33 -7.02 7.16 4.16
N TYR A 34 -6.92 7.68 5.38
CA TYR A 34 -5.65 8.03 6.01
C TYR A 34 -4.73 6.83 6.18
N TYR A 35 -5.22 5.72 6.73
CA TYR A 35 -4.43 4.50 6.89
C TYR A 35 -4.04 3.88 5.54
N THR A 36 -4.94 3.89 4.56
CA THR A 36 -4.63 3.39 3.21
C THR A 36 -3.46 4.16 2.59
N PHE A 37 -3.43 5.48 2.72
CA PHE A 37 -2.30 6.29 2.24
C PHE A 37 -0.97 5.82 2.83
N TRP A 38 -0.92 5.61 4.15
CA TRP A 38 0.28 5.14 4.83
C TRP A 38 0.69 3.72 4.45
N TYR A 39 -0.24 2.81 4.17
CA TYR A 39 0.08 1.47 3.70
C TYR A 39 0.55 1.42 2.25
N VAL A 40 0.18 2.40 1.41
CA VAL A 40 0.67 2.46 0.03
C VAL A 40 2.15 2.86 -0.03
N LEU A 41 2.62 3.77 0.83
CA LEU A 41 4.02 4.22 0.87
C LEU A 41 5.07 3.09 0.88
N PRO A 42 5.01 2.08 1.78
CA PRO A 42 5.97 0.98 1.79
C PRO A 42 5.89 0.07 0.57
N THR A 43 4.81 0.11 -0.22
CA THR A 43 4.70 -0.65 -1.49
C THR A 43 5.35 0.07 -2.68
N LEU A 44 5.48 1.41 -2.63
CA LEU A 44 6.00 2.19 -3.77
C LEU A 44 7.42 1.80 -4.22
N PRO A 45 8.38 1.48 -3.32
CA PRO A 45 9.72 1.07 -3.72
C PRO A 45 9.75 -0.14 -4.66
N MET A 46 8.79 -1.07 -4.53
CA MET A 46 8.70 -2.24 -5.42
C MET A 46 8.55 -1.82 -6.89
N PHE A 47 7.77 -0.79 -7.20
CA PHE A 47 7.57 -0.34 -8.59
C PHE A 47 8.86 0.20 -9.23
N LEU A 48 9.81 0.70 -8.43
CA LEU A 48 11.11 1.18 -8.91
C LEU A 48 12.17 0.08 -8.93
N ILE A 49 12.13 -0.83 -7.96
CA ILE A 49 13.12 -1.90 -7.78
C ILE A 49 12.84 -3.06 -8.74
N PHE A 50 11.58 -3.46 -8.92
CA PHE A 50 11.20 -4.61 -9.72
C PHE A 50 11.69 -4.54 -11.17
N PRO A 51 11.53 -3.42 -11.92
CA PRO A 51 12.03 -3.34 -13.29
C PRO A 51 13.54 -3.53 -13.39
N LYS A 52 14.29 -3.02 -12.41
CA LYS A 52 15.76 -3.15 -12.36
C LYS A 52 16.19 -4.59 -12.01
N LEU A 53 15.48 -5.24 -11.09
CA LEU A 53 15.75 -6.63 -10.74
C LEU A 53 15.38 -7.58 -11.88
N ASN A 54 14.24 -7.36 -12.54
CA ASN A 54 13.79 -8.17 -13.68
C ASN A 54 14.66 -7.99 -14.93
N GLN A 55 15.50 -6.95 -15.00
CA GLN A 55 16.53 -6.82 -16.04
C GLN A 55 17.79 -7.64 -15.72
N LYS A 56 18.08 -7.89 -14.43
CA LYS A 56 19.30 -8.59 -13.98
C LYS A 56 19.06 -10.07 -13.67
N PHE A 57 17.86 -10.41 -13.25
CA PHE A 57 17.41 -11.73 -12.86
C PHE A 57 16.13 -12.07 -13.65
N ASP A 58 15.79 -13.36 -13.70
CA ASP A 58 14.48 -13.78 -14.20
C ASP A 58 13.32 -13.27 -13.32
N PHE A 59 12.11 -13.38 -13.85
CA PHE A 59 10.89 -12.87 -13.22
C PHE A 59 10.68 -13.38 -11.78
N TRP A 60 10.79 -14.69 -11.55
CA TRP A 60 10.46 -15.31 -10.26
C TRP A 60 11.41 -14.89 -9.12
N PRO A 61 12.75 -14.90 -9.29
CA PRO A 61 13.66 -14.32 -8.30
C PRO A 61 13.40 -12.84 -8.03
N ALA A 62 13.21 -12.03 -9.09
CA ALA A 62 12.97 -10.59 -8.96
C ALA A 62 11.68 -10.31 -8.16
N LEU A 63 10.60 -11.04 -8.46
CA LEU A 63 9.33 -10.94 -7.76
C LEU A 63 9.47 -11.31 -6.27
N THR A 64 10.16 -12.42 -5.98
CA THR A 64 10.35 -12.91 -4.60
C THR A 64 11.12 -11.90 -3.75
N ILE A 65 12.18 -11.31 -4.29
CA ILE A 65 12.97 -10.25 -3.63
C ILE A 65 12.11 -9.02 -3.37
N CYS A 66 11.29 -8.61 -4.35
CA CYS A 66 10.39 -7.47 -4.18
C CYS A 66 9.31 -7.71 -3.12
N ILE A 67 8.70 -8.90 -3.08
CA ILE A 67 7.68 -9.26 -2.09
C ILE A 67 8.29 -9.26 -0.69
N THR A 68 9.40 -9.98 -0.50
CA THR A 68 10.10 -10.04 0.79
C THR A 68 10.57 -8.67 1.24
N GLY A 69 11.15 -7.87 0.35
CA GLY A 69 11.54 -6.48 0.62
C GLY A 69 10.36 -5.60 1.02
N THR A 70 9.21 -5.74 0.36
CA THR A 70 7.99 -4.99 0.71
C THR A 70 7.49 -5.37 2.09
N ILE A 71 7.44 -6.66 2.43
CA ILE A 71 7.05 -7.12 3.77
C ILE A 71 7.98 -6.54 4.85
N LEU A 72 9.29 -6.57 4.63
CA LEU A 72 10.27 -5.97 5.56
C LEU A 72 10.08 -4.46 5.71
N LEU A 73 9.83 -3.76 4.59
CA LEU A 73 9.51 -2.33 4.60
C LEU A 73 8.24 -2.04 5.39
N PHE A 74 7.20 -2.86 5.28
CA PHE A 74 5.97 -2.71 6.08
C PHE A 74 6.25 -2.80 7.57
N PHE A 75 7.03 -3.80 8.02
CA PHE A 75 7.38 -3.94 9.43
C PHE A 75 8.22 -2.76 9.93
N LEU A 76 9.22 -2.34 9.14
CA LEU A 76 10.05 -1.18 9.48
C LEU A 76 9.20 0.10 9.53
N PHE A 77 8.31 0.28 8.56
CA PHE A 77 7.43 1.43 8.47
C PHE A 77 6.44 1.48 9.64
N GLY A 78 5.81 0.36 9.98
CA GLY A 78 4.93 0.26 11.14
C GLY A 78 5.67 0.56 12.45
N TYR A 79 6.88 0.04 12.62
CA TYR A 79 7.72 0.33 13.79
C TYR A 79 8.09 1.82 13.89
N LEU A 80 8.50 2.43 12.78
CA LEU A 80 8.86 3.85 12.74
C LEU A 80 7.64 4.74 12.97
N SER A 81 6.53 4.48 12.29
CA SER A 81 5.28 5.23 12.45
C SER A 81 4.72 5.14 13.87
N GLY A 82 4.90 3.99 14.54
CA GLY A 82 4.58 3.82 15.95
C GLY A 82 5.35 4.79 16.87
N LYS A 83 6.58 5.18 16.52
CA LYS A 83 7.33 6.21 17.25
C LYS A 83 6.81 7.63 17.01
N PHE A 84 6.13 7.88 15.90
CA PHE A 84 5.51 9.17 15.57
C PHE A 84 4.03 9.27 15.98
N GLY A 85 3.52 8.31 16.75
CA GLY A 85 2.13 8.31 17.23
C GLY A 85 1.10 7.81 16.21
N ILE A 86 1.54 7.34 15.04
CA ILE A 86 0.68 6.74 14.02
C ILE A 86 0.69 5.22 14.25
N LYS A 87 -0.29 4.69 14.99
CA LYS A 87 -0.50 3.24 15.11
C LYS A 87 -1.02 2.68 13.80
N LEU A 88 -0.12 2.10 13.01
CA LEU A 88 -0.41 1.36 11.77
C LEU A 88 -0.52 -0.15 11.99
N LEU A 89 -0.45 -0.64 13.22
CA LEU A 89 -0.66 -2.03 13.63
C LEU A 89 -1.15 -2.07 15.08
#